data_AF-A0A6B1CVE5-F1
#
_entry.id   AF-A0A6B1CVE5-F1
#
_cell.length_a   1.000
_cell.length_b   1.000
_cell.length_c   1.000
_cell.angle_alpha   90.00
_cell.angle_beta   90.00
_cell.angle_gamma   90.00
#
_symmetry.space_group_name_H-M   'P 1'
#
loop_
_entity.id
_entity.type
_entity.pdbx_description
1 polymer ?
#
loop_
_entity_poly.entity_id
_entity_poly.type
_entity_poly.pdbx_seq_one_letter_code
_entity_poly.pdbx_strand_id
1 'polypeptide(L)' 'MIRAVTSEDLRDCARLFVRVFSEWPYEESWSVIQAHHYLNRFWKFDPEHCLLALDKDDVIGAMFGYCYP' A
#
# COMPACT_ATOMS: atom_id res chain seq x y z
N MET A 1 -5.19 -6.41 -13.27
CA MET A 1 -4.65 -7.65 -12.67
C MET A 1 -4.52 -7.46 -11.17
N ILE A 2 -4.73 -8.49 -10.35
CA ILE A 2 -4.46 -8.44 -8.89
C ILE A 2 -3.35 -9.45 -8.58
N ARG A 3 -2.38 -9.07 -7.74
CA ARG A 3 -1.30 -9.96 -7.28
C ARG A 3 -0.78 -9.56 -5.90
N ALA A 4 0.04 -10.42 -5.30
CA ALA A 4 0.75 -10.11 -4.07
C ALA A 4 1.73 -8.95 -4.25
N VAL A 5 1.90 -8.16 -3.18
CA VAL A 5 2.87 -7.06 -3.09
C VAL A 5 4.28 -7.64 -2.95
N THR A 6 5.22 -7.12 -3.74
CA THR A 6 6.65 -7.36 -3.57
C THR A 6 7.33 -6.18 -2.86
N SER A 7 8.57 -6.37 -2.42
CA SER A 7 9.35 -5.29 -1.82
C SER A 7 9.58 -4.10 -2.75
N GLU A 8 9.60 -4.32 -4.07
CA GLU A 8 9.81 -3.28 -5.08
C GLU A 8 8.55 -2.41 -5.23
N ASP A 9 7.37 -3.00 -5.04
CA ASP A 9 6.08 -2.31 -5.16
C ASP A 9 5.77 -1.37 -3.97
N LEU A 10 6.41 -1.60 -2.81
CA LEU A 10 6.12 -0.86 -1.57
C LEU A 10 6.25 0.66 -1.76
N ARG A 11 7.17 1.10 -2.61
CA ARG A 11 7.36 2.53 -2.89
C ARG A 11 6.19 3.13 -3.65
N ASP A 12 5.67 2.42 -4.64
CA ASP A 12 4.53 2.90 -5.44
C ASP A 12 3.22 2.77 -4.66
N CYS A 13 3.08 1.71 -3.85
CA CYS A 13 1.99 1.59 -2.88
C CYS A 13 2.00 2.76 -1.87
N ALA A 14 3.17 3.19 -1.39
CA ALA A 14 3.29 4.33 -0.48
C ALA A 14 2.89 5.65 -1.16
N ARG A 15 3.25 5.84 -2.43
CA ARG A 15 2.81 7.02 -3.20
C ARG A 15 1.30 7.03 -3.41
N LEU A 16 0.71 5.89 -3.75
CA LEU A 16 -0.73 5.74 -3.88
C LEU A 16 -1.43 6.02 -2.55
N PHE A 17 -0.92 5.47 -1.45
CA PHE A 17 -1.43 5.70 -0.10
C PHE A 17 -1.48 7.20 0.24
N VAL A 18 -0.35 7.91 0.08
CA VAL A 18 -0.29 9.35 0.36
C VAL A 18 -1.32 10.12 -0.46
N ARG A 19 -1.43 9.81 -1.75
CA ARG A 19 -2.39 10.46 -2.63
C ARG A 19 -3.83 10.22 -2.16
N VAL A 20 -4.23 8.96 -2.00
CA VAL A 20 -5.62 8.60 -1.65
C VAL A 20 -6.02 9.18 -0.29
N PHE A 21 -5.14 9.11 0.71
CA PHE A 21 -5.45 9.62 2.05
C PHE A 21 -5.34 11.15 2.16
N SER A 22 -4.71 11.82 1.20
CA SER A 22 -4.75 13.29 1.11
C SER A 22 -6.06 13.84 0.55
N GLU A 23 -6.86 12.99 -0.11
CA GLU A 23 -8.15 13.36 -0.68
C GLU A 23 -9.26 13.27 0.38
N TRP A 24 -10.39 13.93 0.12
CA TRP A 24 -11.59 13.83 0.97
C TRP A 24 -12.10 12.38 0.99
N PRO A 25 -12.55 11.82 2.13
CA PRO A 25 -12.85 12.48 3.42
C PRO A 25 -11.70 12.49 4.43
N TYR A 26 -10.53 11.98 4.06
CA TYR A 26 -9.44 11.74 5.01
C TYR A 26 -8.62 13.01 5.25
N GLU A 27 -8.25 13.73 4.18
CA GLU A 27 -7.46 14.97 4.24
C GLU A 27 -6.18 14.84 5.10
N GLU A 28 -5.59 13.64 5.14
CA GLU A 28 -4.42 13.33 5.95
C GLU A 28 -3.13 13.79 5.25
N SER A 29 -2.15 14.22 6.06
CA SER A 29 -0.86 14.69 5.57
C SER A 29 0.24 13.67 5.88
N TRP A 30 0.45 12.75 4.94
CA TRP A 30 1.52 11.75 5.02
C TRP A 30 2.69 12.10 4.11
N SER A 31 3.92 11.95 4.60
CA SER A 31 5.07 11.83 3.70
C SER A 31 5.16 10.43 3.11
N VAL A 32 5.72 10.32 1.90
CA VAL A 32 5.96 9.01 1.26
C VAL A 32 6.84 8.10 2.12
N ILE A 33 7.80 8.67 2.87
CA ILE A 33 8.68 7.91 3.78
C ILE A 33 7.86 7.31 4.94
N GLN A 34 6.98 8.09 5.57
CA GLN A 34 6.11 7.59 6.64
C GLN A 34 5.16 6.51 6.13
N ALA A 35 4.51 6.74 4.99
CA ALA A 35 3.62 5.76 4.38
C ALA A 35 4.36 4.45 4.03
N HIS A 36 5.56 4.55 3.45
CA HIS A 36 6.38 3.38 3.16
C HIS A 36 6.74 2.60 4.43
N HIS A 37 7.17 3.28 5.51
CA HIS A 37 7.44 2.61 6.78
C HIS A 37 6.20 1.94 7.38
N TYR A 38 5.04 2.58 7.25
CA TYR A 38 3.77 2.04 7.73
C TYR A 38 3.39 0.77 6.96
N LEU A 39 3.31 0.82 5.64
CA LEU A 39 2.96 -0.33 4.79
C LEU A 39 3.97 -1.48 4.91
N ASN A 40 5.26 -1.18 5.03
CA ASN A 40 6.31 -2.18 5.23
C ASN A 40 6.13 -2.97 6.53
N ARG A 41 5.46 -2.42 7.56
CA ARG A 41 5.16 -3.18 8.80
C ARG A 41 4.13 -4.29 8.53
N PHE A 42 3.06 -3.99 7.79
CA PHE A 42 2.06 -4.99 7.40
C PHE A 42 2.68 -6.06 6.50
N TRP A 43 3.42 -5.63 5.48
CA TRP A 43 4.06 -6.55 4.55
C TRP A 43 5.07 -7.48 5.22
N LYS A 44 5.86 -6.98 6.19
CA LYS A 44 6.78 -7.82 6.97
C LYS A 44 6.07 -8.77 7.93
N PHE A 45 4.88 -8.41 8.39
CA PHE A 45 4.12 -9.21 9.33
C PHE A 45 3.39 -10.35 8.61
N ASP A 46 2.71 -10.05 7.51
CA ASP A 46 1.86 -10.99 6.78
C ASP A 46 1.82 -10.63 5.27
N PRO A 47 2.87 -10.99 4.51
CA PRO A 47 3.00 -10.60 3.10
C PRO A 47 1.94 -11.23 2.20
N GLU A 48 1.39 -12.40 2.58
CA GLU A 48 0.37 -13.10 1.79
C GLU A 48 -0.96 -12.35 1.76
N HIS A 49 -1.22 -11.52 2.79
CA HIS A 49 -2.41 -10.68 2.89
C HIS A 49 -2.18 -9.24 2.39
N CYS A 50 -1.07 -9.00 1.70
CA CYS A 50 -0.77 -7.74 1.04
C CYS A 50 -0.96 -7.90 -0.47
N LEU A 51 -2.02 -7.30 -1.02
CA LEU A 51 -2.39 -7.38 -2.43
C LEU A 51 -2.32 -6.02 -3.09
N LEU A 52 -1.98 -5.98 -4.37
CA LEU A 52 -2.08 -4.79 -5.21
C LEU A 52 -2.85 -5.08 -6.50
N ALA A 53 -3.53 -4.05 -6.98
CA ALA A 53 -4.24 -4.03 -8.25
C ALA A 53 -3.48 -3.15 -9.26
N LEU A 54 -3.23 -3.73 -10.42
CA LEU A 54 -2.62 -3.07 -11.57
C LEU A 54 -3.66 -2.85 -12.67
N ASP A 55 -3.65 -1.66 -13.26
CA ASP A 55 -4.16 -1.46 -14.62
C ASP A 55 -2.96 -1.24 -15.54
N LYS A 56 -2.77 -2.15 -16.48
CA LYS A 56 -1.50 -2.31 -17.23
C LYS A 56 -0.33 -2.48 -16.25
N ASP A 57 0.46 -1.43 -16.05
CA ASP A 57 1.62 -1.39 -15.14
C ASP A 57 1.47 -0.36 -14.01
N ASP A 58 0.35 0.36 -13.97
CA ASP A 58 0.09 1.36 -12.94
C ASP A 58 -0.61 0.74 -11.73
N VAL A 59 -0.07 1.00 -10.54
CA VAL A 59 -0.70 0.61 -9.27
C VAL A 59 -1.92 1.50 -9.03
N ILE A 60 -3.11 0.93 -9.19
CA ILE A 60 -4.39 1.64 -9.02
C ILE A 60 -5.06 1.35 -7.67
N GLY A 61 -4.58 0.34 -6.95
CA GLY A 61 -5.13 -0.04 -5.66
C GLY A 61 -4.15 -0.93 -4.89
N ALA A 62 -4.22 -0.86 -3.57
CA ALA A 62 -3.51 -1.79 -2.70
C ALA A 62 -4.32 -2.06 -1.43
N MET A 63 -4.21 -3.29 -0.94
CA MET A 63 -4.83 -3.76 0.31
C MET A 63 -3.73 -4.38 1.16
N PHE A 64 -3.55 -3.84 2.36
CA PHE A 64 -2.61 -4.36 3.35
C PHE A 64 -3.41 -4.84 4.55
N GLY A 65 -3.49 -6.15 4.70
CA GLY A 65 -4.15 -6.81 5.82
C GLY A 65 -3.18 -7.67 6.61
N TYR A 66 -3.65 -8.15 7.75
CA TYR A 66 -3.01 -9.21 8.51
C TYR A 66 -4.08 -10.07 9.16
N CYS A 67 -3.82 -11.37 9.28
CA CYS A 67 -4.65 -12.24 10.08
C CYS A 67 -4.02 -12.44 11.46
N TYR A 68 -4.82 -12.23 12.52
CA TYR A 68 -4.46 -12.58 13.88
C TYR A 68 -5.19 -13.88 14.26
N PRO A 69 -4.53 -14.85 14.92
CA PRO A 69 -5.13 -16.11 15.34
C PRO A 69 -6.25 -15.97 16.38
#